data_AF-A0AAE7C003-F1
#
_entry.id   AF-A0AAE7C003-F1
#
_cell.length_a   1.000
_cell.length_b   1.000
_cell.length_c   1.000
_cell.angle_alpha   90.00
_cell.angle_beta   90.00
_cell.angle_gamma   90.00
#
_symmetry.space_group_name_H-M   'P 1'
#
loop_
_entity.id
_entity.type
_entity.pdbx_description
1 polymer ?
#
loop_
_entity_poly.entity_id
_entity_poly.type
_entity_poly.pdbx_seq_one_letter_code
_entity_poly.pdbx_strand_id
1 'polypeptide(L)' 'MNDVQIEVLKDIVSTLTAVKDNEEERYKHVINNGQGEHILIVNREQHLESMIDWAIDVIEQNFDVVGE' A
#
# COMPACT_ATOMS: atom_id res chain seq x y z
N MET A 1 -18.97 -7.73 7.76
CA MET A 1 -18.17 -7.54 6.54
C MET A 1 -19.10 -7.61 5.35
N ASN A 2 -19.16 -6.57 4.52
CA ASN A 2 -19.99 -6.52 3.31
C ASN A 2 -19.19 -6.90 2.05
N ASP A 3 -19.86 -7.02 0.90
CA ASP A 3 -19.20 -7.41 -0.36
C ASP A 3 -18.09 -6.42 -0.77
N VAL A 4 -18.30 -5.12 -0.52
CA VAL A 4 -17.29 -4.07 -0.81
C VAL A 4 -16.01 -4.30 0.01
N GLN A 5 -16.16 -4.59 1.30
CA GLN A 5 -15.04 -4.88 2.21
C GLN A 5 -14.30 -6.17 1.80
N ILE A 6 -15.02 -7.17 1.29
CA ILE A 6 -14.39 -8.39 0.76
C ILE A 6 -13.52 -8.08 -0.46
N GLU A 7 -14.01 -7.27 -1.40
CA GLU A 7 -13.24 -6.88 -2.57
C GLU A 7 -12.01 -6.04 -2.19
N VAL A 8 -12.15 -5.12 -1.24
CA VAL A 8 -11.00 -4.35 -0.70
C VAL A 8 -9.92 -5.28 -0.14
N LEU A 9 -10.29 -6.31 0.63
CA LEU A 9 -9.30 -7.28 1.15
C LEU A 9 -8.65 -8.10 0.04
N LYS A 10 -9.40 -8.48 -1.00
CA LYS A 10 -8.83 -9.18 -2.16
C LYS A 10 -7.81 -8.31 -2.89
N ASP A 11 -8.11 -7.02 -3.05
CA ASP A 11 -7.20 -6.06 -3.69
C ASP A 11 -5.92 -5.87 -2.87
N ILE A 12 -6.02 -5.76 -1.54
CA ILE A 12 -4.87 -5.73 -0.64
C ILE A 12 -4.03 -7.00 -0.81
N VAL A 13 -4.64 -8.18 -0.71
CA VAL A 13 -3.93 -9.48 -0.81
C VAL A 13 -3.24 -9.63 -2.17
N SER A 14 -3.93 -9.29 -3.25
CA SER A 14 -3.37 -9.35 -4.61
C SER A 14 -2.17 -8.42 -4.74
N THR A 15 -2.29 -7.18 -4.25
CA THR A 15 -1.22 -6.17 -4.32
C THR A 15 0.00 -6.60 -3.49
N LEU A 16 -0.19 -7.01 -2.24
CA LEU A 16 0.91 -7.46 -1.38
C LEU A 16 1.58 -8.73 -1.91
N THR A 17 0.83 -9.62 -2.57
CA THR A 17 1.40 -10.80 -3.24
C THR A 17 2.33 -10.39 -4.38
N ALA A 18 1.89 -9.46 -5.24
CA ALA A 18 2.71 -8.95 -6.34
C ALA A 18 3.96 -8.22 -5.85
N VAL A 19 3.84 -7.43 -4.78
CA VAL A 19 4.97 -6.72 -4.14
C VAL A 19 5.99 -7.69 -3.58
N LYS A 20 5.52 -8.74 -2.89
CA LYS A 20 6.38 -9.78 -2.33
C LYS A 20 7.16 -10.51 -3.43
N ASP A 21 6.50 -10.84 -4.54
CA ASP A 21 7.08 -11.59 -5.65
C ASP A 21 7.97 -10.72 -6.58
N ASN A 22 7.84 -9.38 -6.54
CA ASN A 22 8.79 -8.48 -7.18
C ASN A 22 10.07 -8.42 -6.33
N GLU A 23 11.22 -8.82 -6.87
CA GLU A 23 12.52 -8.85 -6.16
C GLU A 23 13.51 -7.78 -6.65
N GLU A 24 13.02 -6.70 -7.28
CA GLU A 24 13.87 -5.59 -7.69
C GLU A 24 14.63 -4.96 -6.51
N GLU A 25 15.81 -4.42 -6.77
CA GLU A 25 16.64 -3.77 -5.75
C GLU A 25 16.23 -2.31 -5.49
N ARG A 26 15.55 -1.67 -6.46
CA ARG A 26 15.21 -0.25 -6.44
C ARG A 26 13.81 -0.01 -6.97
N TYR A 27 13.03 0.77 -6.25
CA TYR A 27 11.65 1.06 -6.59
C TYR A 27 11.45 2.55 -6.76
N LYS A 28 10.65 2.92 -7.76
CA LYS A 28 10.27 4.31 -8.01
C LYS A 28 8.99 4.62 -7.27
N HIS A 29 9.06 5.52 -6.29
CA HIS A 29 7.89 6.09 -5.64
C HIS A 29 7.62 7.47 -6.22
N VAL A 30 6.35 7.76 -6.52
CA VAL A 30 5.91 9.06 -6.99
C VAL A 30 5.00 9.65 -5.93
N ILE A 31 5.45 10.74 -5.32
CA ILE A 31 4.71 11.45 -4.26
C ILE A 31 4.18 12.75 -4.86
N ASN A 32 2.88 12.98 -4.75
CA ASN A 32 2.26 14.25 -5.12
C ASN A 32 1.78 14.96 -3.86
N ASN A 33 2.40 16.10 -3.55
CA ASN A 33 2.09 16.91 -2.36
C ASN A 33 1.26 18.17 -2.71
N GLY A 34 0.66 18.22 -3.91
CA GLY A 34 -0.09 19.38 -4.39
C GLY A 34 0.77 20.57 -4.85
N GLN A 35 2.08 20.55 -4.61
CA GLN A 35 3.04 21.54 -5.14
C GLN A 35 3.88 21.00 -6.31
N GLY A 36 3.88 19.68 -6.52
CA GLY A 36 4.53 19.02 -7.64
C GLY A 36 4.66 17.50 -7.41
N GLU A 37 5.14 16.80 -8.44
CA GLU A 37 5.50 15.39 -8.32
C GLU A 37 6.97 15.26 -7.89
N HIS A 38 7.20 14.52 -6.80
CA HIS A 38 8.51 14.16 -6.32
C HIS A 38 8.75 12.67 -6.56
N ILE A 39 9.82 12.36 -7.29
CA ILE A 39 10.23 10.98 -7.56
C ILE A 39 11.31 10.60 -6.56
N LEU A 40 11.08 9.53 -5.81
CA LEU A 40 12.06 8.92 -4.91
C LEU A 40 12.42 7.53 -5.43
N ILE A 41 13.72 7.21 -5.39
CA ILE A 41 14.20 5.85 -5.63
C ILE A 41 14.54 5.26 -4.27
N VAL A 42 13.79 4.26 -3.85
CA VAL A 42 13.94 3.61 -2.55
C VAL A 42 14.45 2.19 -2.70
N ASN A 43 15.07 1.65 -1.66
CA ASN A 43 15.47 0.25 -1.64
C ASN A 43 14.28 -0.67 -1.37
N ARG A 44 14.50 -1.98 -1.46
CA ARG A 44 13.46 -3.00 -1.23
C ARG A 44 12.81 -2.91 0.14
N GLU A 45 13.59 -2.76 1.20
CA GLU A 45 13.06 -2.71 2.57
C GLU A 45 12.10 -1.53 2.76
N GLN A 46 12.52 -0.35 2.32
CA GLN A 46 11.70 0.86 2.32
C GLN A 46 10.44 0.71 1.46
N HIS A 47 10.55 0.06 0.30
CA HIS A 47 9.38 -0.21 -0.53
C HIS A 47 8.38 -1.13 0.17
N LEU A 48 8.85 -2.22 0.78
CA LEU A 48 7.99 -3.16 1.49
C LEU A 48 7.31 -2.49 2.68
N GLU A 49 8.02 -1.66 3.45
CA GLU A 49 7.47 -0.87 4.55
C GLU A 49 6.33 0.05 4.05
N SER A 50 6.55 0.83 2.99
CA SER A 50 5.50 1.70 2.42
C SER A 50 4.29 0.93 1.90
N MET A 51 4.46 -0.30 1.41
CA MET A 51 3.32 -1.13 0.96
C MET A 51 2.52 -1.70 2.14
N ILE A 52 3.16 -1.91 3.30
CA ILE A 52 2.46 -2.27 4.54
C ILE A 52 1.66 -1.06 5.04
N ASP A 53 2.27 0.13 5.10
CA ASP A 53 1.59 1.37 5.50
C ASP A 53 0.37 1.63 4.61
N TRP A 54 0.52 1.50 3.29
CA TRP A 54 -0.60 1.59 2.35
C TRP A 54 -1.73 0.59 2.67
N ALA A 55 -1.39 -0.67 3.00
CA ALA A 55 -2.40 -1.67 3.32
C ALA A 55 -3.16 -1.32 4.61
N ILE A 56 -2.47 -0.77 5.62
CA ILE A 56 -3.08 -0.27 6.85
C ILE A 56 -4.05 0.88 6.53
N ASP A 57 -3.61 1.88 5.77
CA ASP A 57 -4.44 3.02 5.37
C ASP A 57 -5.72 2.58 4.64
N VAL A 58 -5.62 1.62 3.71
CA VAL A 58 -6.79 1.08 3.00
C VAL A 58 -7.74 0.35 3.95
N ILE A 59 -7.21 -0.39 4.93
CA ILE A 59 -8.04 -1.04 5.95
C ILE A 59 -8.75 0.01 6.80
N GLU A 60 -8.03 1.00 7.34
CA GLU A 60 -8.62 2.05 8.18
C GLU A 60 -9.69 2.87 7.45
N GLN A 61 -9.54 3.11 6.15
CA GLN A 61 -10.51 3.86 5.35
C GLN A 61 -11.78 3.06 4.99
N ASN A 62 -11.70 1.73 4.95
CA ASN A 62 -12.78 0.87 4.44
C ASN A 62 -13.43 -0.02 5.51
N PHE A 63 -12.83 -0.08 6.70
CA PHE A 63 -13.31 -0.84 7.83
C PHE A 63 -13.48 0.10 9.02
N ASP A 64 -14.63 0.00 9.69
CA ASP A 64 -14.80 0.61 11.02
C ASP A 64 -13.93 -0.17 12.01
N VAL A 65 -12.63 0.16 12.03
CA VAL A 65 -11.70 -0.32 13.04
C VAL A 65 -11.99 0.51 14.29
N VAL A 66 -12.98 0.08 15.08
CA VAL A 66 -13.27 0.72 16.37
C VAL A 66 -12.03 0.56 17.25
N GLY A 67 -11.23 1.61 17.34
CA GLY A 67 -10.21 1.74 18.36
C GLY A 67 -10.91 2.04 19.69
N GLU A 68 -10.92 1.06 20.59
CA GLU A 68 -11.02 1.32 22.03
C GLU A 68 -9.65 1.75 22.59
#